data_AF-A0A3D5V7I6-F1
#
_entry.id   AF-A0A3D5V7I6-F1
#
_cell.length_a   1.000
_cell.length_b   1.000
_cell.length_c   1.000
_cell.angle_alpha   90.00
_cell.angle_beta   90.00
_cell.angle_gamma   90.00
#
_symmetry.space_group_name_H-M   'P 1'
#
loop_
_entity.id
_entity.type
_entity.pdbx_description
1 polymer ?
#
loop_
_entity_poly.entity_id
_entity_poly.type
_entity_poly.pdbx_seq_one_letter_code
_entity_poly.pdbx_strand_id
1 'polypeptide(L)'
;MLSTFIAIITVIAAIVLWTISTQRRLVVLDESINNAMSQIGVQLSSRFDALTALLDVIKGYAKPESETLIDTIKSRRRLITAKSTPDDVLRQEGIISEALSRIAMVTEQYPELKENPTYIKTMEAVQTFENMIRISRL
;
A
#
# COMPACT_ATOMS: atom_id res chain seq x y z
N MET A 1 23.77 4.65 -56.41
CA MET A 1 24.10 3.31 -55.90
C MET A 1 24.77 3.36 -54.53
N LEU A 2 25.94 4.01 -54.38
CA LEU A 2 26.59 4.13 -53.05
C LEU A 2 25.82 5.05 -52.08
N SER A 3 25.38 6.22 -52.56
CA SER A 3 24.58 7.19 -51.77
C SER A 3 23.25 6.60 -51.29
N THR A 4 22.56 5.85 -52.14
CA THR A 4 21.32 5.13 -51.81
C THR A 4 21.54 4.04 -50.76
N PHE A 5 22.66 3.31 -50.83
CA PHE A 5 23.03 2.31 -49.82
C PHE A 5 23.32 2.95 -48.46
N ILE A 6 24.06 4.06 -48.44
CA ILE A 6 24.36 4.82 -47.22
C ILE A 6 23.07 5.37 -46.59
N ALA A 7 22.15 5.88 -47.41
CA ALA A 7 20.84 6.35 -46.93
C ALA A 7 20.04 5.22 -46.26
N ILE A 8 19.97 4.04 -46.89
CA ILE A 8 19.27 2.87 -46.32
C ILE A 8 19.89 2.43 -44.99
N ILE A 9 21.22 2.31 -44.93
CA ILE A 9 21.94 1.94 -43.70
C ILE A 9 21.68 2.96 -42.59
N THR A 10 21.69 4.24 -42.93
CA THR A 10 21.44 5.32 -41.97
C THR A 10 20.03 5.23 -41.39
N VAL A 11 19.02 4.98 -42.23
CA VAL A 11 17.63 4.79 -41.79
C VAL A 11 17.50 3.56 -40.91
N ILE A 12 18.12 2.44 -41.27
CA ILE A 12 18.12 1.22 -40.45
C ILE A 12 18.78 1.48 -39.08
N ALA A 13 19.94 2.13 -39.07
CA ALA A 13 20.65 2.48 -37.84
C ALA A 13 19.79 3.39 -36.94
N ALA A 14 19.09 4.37 -37.52
CA ALA A 14 18.18 5.25 -36.79
C ALA A 14 17.01 4.48 -36.14
N ILE A 15 16.40 3.54 -36.86
CA ILE A 15 15.30 2.69 -36.34
C ILE A 15 15.79 1.81 -35.18
N VAL A 16 16.98 1.22 -35.32
CA VAL A 16 17.57 0.38 -34.25
C VAL A 16 17.84 1.21 -33.00
N LEU A 17 18.46 2.39 -33.13
CA LEU A 17 18.72 3.29 -32.01
C LEU A 17 17.43 3.75 -31.33
N TRP A 18 16.39 4.07 -32.12
CA TRP A 18 15.09 4.45 -31.59
C TRP A 18 14.41 3.32 -30.80
N THR A 19 14.49 2.09 -31.30
CA THR A 19 13.91 0.90 -30.64
C THR A 19 14.59 0.65 -29.30
N ILE A 20 15.93 0.68 -29.26
CA ILE A 20 16.71 0.50 -28.03
C ILE A 20 16.38 1.61 -27.02
N SER A 21 16.28 2.86 -27.47
CA SER A 21 15.94 4.00 -26.60
C SER A 21 14.56 3.84 -25.97
N THR A 22 13.57 3.43 -26.77
CA THR A 22 12.19 3.22 -26.32
C THR A 22 12.10 2.08 -25.33
N GLN A 23 12.74 0.93 -25.60
CA GLN A 23 12.75 -0.21 -24.69
C GLN A 23 13.39 0.14 -23.35
N ARG A 24 14.51 0.88 -23.34
CA ARG A 24 15.13 1.34 -22.09
C ARG A 24 14.19 2.20 -21.26
N ARG A 25 13.46 3.12 -21.89
CA ARG A 25 12.47 3.94 -21.19
C ARG A 25 11.38 3.06 -20.59
N LEU A 26 10.80 2.14 -21.36
CA LEU A 26 9.74 1.26 -20.87
C LEU A 26 10.19 0.42 -19.66
N VAL A 27 11.41 -0.12 -19.69
CA VAL A 27 11.97 -0.88 -18.55
C VAL A 27 12.13 0.00 -17.31
N VAL A 28 12.60 1.25 -17.47
CA VAL A 28 12.72 2.20 -16.34
C VAL A 28 11.35 2.56 -15.76
N LEU A 29 10.33 2.73 -16.62
CA LEU A 29 8.96 2.99 -16.17
C LEU A 29 8.38 1.79 -15.42
N ASP A 30 8.57 0.58 -15.94
CA ASP A 30 8.10 -0.67 -15.32
C ASP A 30 8.73 -0.86 -13.92
N GLU A 31 10.05 -0.66 -13.83
CA GLU A 31 10.76 -0.72 -12.56
C GLU A 31 10.27 0.36 -11.58
N SER A 32 9.96 1.56 -12.07
CA SER A 32 9.41 2.63 -11.24
C SER A 32 8.03 2.28 -10.67
N ILE A 33 7.17 1.65 -11.47
CA ILE A 33 5.85 1.15 -11.04
C ILE A 33 6.01 0.06 -9.98
N ASN A 34 6.91 -0.90 -10.22
CA ASN A 34 7.19 -2.01 -9.29
C ASN A 34 7.70 -1.50 -7.94
N ASN A 35 8.57 -0.48 -7.95
CA ASN A 35 9.08 0.16 -6.74
C ASN A 35 8.00 0.93 -5.99
N ALA A 36 7.17 1.72 -6.70
CA ALA A 36 6.04 2.43 -6.09
C ALA A 36 5.05 1.46 -5.43
N MET A 37 4.70 0.36 -6.12
CA MET A 37 3.81 -0.67 -5.57
C MET A 37 4.40 -1.35 -4.33
N SER A 38 5.71 -1.64 -4.33
CA SER A 38 6.39 -2.19 -3.16
C SER A 38 6.37 -1.22 -1.97
N GLN A 39 6.55 0.07 -2.23
CA GLN A 39 6.50 1.11 -1.20
C GLN A 39 5.10 1.26 -0.59
N ILE A 40 4.05 1.22 -1.42
CA ILE A 40 2.65 1.15 -0.96
C ILE A 40 2.46 -0.10 -0.08
N GLY A 41 3.00 -1.24 -0.49
CA GLY A 41 2.88 -2.48 0.28
C GLY A 41 3.51 -2.42 1.67
N VAL A 42 4.69 -1.78 1.79
CA VAL A 42 5.34 -1.54 3.08
C VAL A 42 4.44 -0.67 3.98
N GLN A 43 3.93 0.44 3.47
CA GLN A 43 3.10 1.36 4.26
C GLN A 43 1.77 0.71 4.68
N LEU A 44 1.16 -0.07 3.79
CA LEU A 44 -0.06 -0.81 4.10
C LEU A 44 0.19 -1.89 5.17
N SER A 45 1.34 -2.56 5.09
CA SER A 45 1.79 -3.50 6.12
C SER A 45 1.93 -2.79 7.47
N SER A 46 2.63 -1.64 7.51
CA SER A 46 2.77 -0.85 8.74
C SER A 46 1.43 -0.36 9.29
N ARG A 47 0.46 -0.04 8.43
CA ARG A 47 -0.91 0.32 8.84
C ARG A 47 -1.64 -0.84 9.50
N PHE A 48 -1.50 -2.07 8.97
CA PHE A 48 -2.03 -3.27 9.62
C PHE A 48 -1.36 -3.54 10.97
N ASP A 49 -0.06 -3.32 11.08
CA ASP A 49 0.68 -3.52 12.33
C ASP A 49 0.23 -2.49 13.39
N ALA A 50 0.08 -1.22 13.00
CA ALA A 50 -0.48 -0.17 13.85
C ALA A 50 -1.93 -0.47 14.27
N LEU A 51 -2.76 -0.98 13.36
CA LEU A 51 -4.13 -1.41 13.65
C LEU A 51 -4.16 -2.57 14.66
N THR A 52 -3.24 -3.53 14.54
CA THR A 52 -3.13 -4.64 15.48
C THR A 52 -2.72 -4.15 16.86
N ALA A 53 -1.73 -3.24 16.93
CA ALA A 53 -1.32 -2.61 18.18
C ALA A 53 -2.45 -1.80 18.83
N LEU A 54 -3.27 -1.10 18.03
CA LEU A 54 -4.46 -0.41 18.49
C LEU A 54 -5.48 -1.40 19.11
N LEU A 55 -5.70 -2.56 18.47
CA LEU A 55 -6.58 -3.60 18.99
C LEU A 55 -6.06 -4.23 20.29
N ASP A 56 -4.74 -4.36 20.46
CA ASP A 56 -4.15 -4.83 21.70
C ASP A 56 -4.42 -3.86 22.87
N VAL A 57 -4.50 -2.54 22.61
CA VAL A 57 -4.91 -1.55 23.62
C VAL A 57 -6.39 -1.72 23.98
N ILE A 58 -7.25 -1.88 22.97
CA ILE A 58 -8.70 -2.03 23.15
C ILE A 58 -9.04 -3.36 23.84
N LYS A 59 -8.21 -4.38 23.69
CA LYS A 59 -8.38 -5.69 24.32
C LYS A 59 -8.50 -5.63 25.85
N GLY A 60 -7.94 -4.60 26.49
CA GLY A 60 -8.12 -4.36 27.93
C GLY A 60 -9.56 -4.00 28.33
N TYR A 61 -10.37 -3.54 27.38
CA TYR A 61 -11.74 -3.04 27.58
C TYR A 61 -12.79 -3.97 26.94
N ALA A 62 -12.53 -4.41 25.71
CA ALA A 62 -13.44 -5.23 24.89
C ALA A 62 -12.68 -6.47 24.35
N LYS A 63 -12.37 -7.41 25.24
CA LYS A 63 -11.51 -8.56 24.93
C LYS A 63 -12.08 -9.47 23.83
N PRO A 64 -13.33 -9.98 23.93
CA PRO A 64 -13.88 -10.89 22.92
C PRO A 64 -13.96 -10.25 21.52
N GLU A 65 -14.35 -8.98 21.45
CA GLU A 65 -14.47 -8.21 20.22
C GLU A 65 -13.10 -7.99 19.57
N SER A 66 -12.10 -7.62 20.38
CA SER A 66 -10.74 -7.37 19.91
C SER A 66 -10.07 -8.64 19.42
N GLU A 67 -10.21 -9.76 20.13
CA GLU A 67 -9.65 -11.06 19.71
C GLU A 67 -10.26 -11.52 18.38
N THR A 68 -11.59 -11.45 18.25
CA THR A 68 -12.30 -11.80 17.01
C THR A 68 -11.83 -10.95 15.83
N LEU A 69 -11.63 -9.65 16.06
CA LEU A 69 -11.23 -8.72 15.01
C LEU A 69 -9.76 -8.93 14.61
N ILE A 70 -8.86 -9.18 15.57
CA ILE A 70 -7.46 -9.53 15.29
C ILE A 70 -7.38 -10.79 14.42
N ASP A 71 -8.14 -11.83 14.75
CA ASP A 71 -8.13 -13.09 13.98
C ASP A 71 -8.70 -12.90 12.57
N THR A 72 -9.76 -12.09 12.43
CA THR A 72 -10.32 -11.72 11.13
C THR A 72 -9.32 -10.94 10.28
N ILE A 73 -8.62 -9.97 10.87
CA ILE A 73 -7.60 -9.19 10.16
C ILE A 73 -6.45 -10.09 9.73
N LYS A 74 -5.91 -10.92 10.62
CA LYS A 74 -4.79 -11.83 10.32
C LYS A 74 -5.14 -12.81 9.20
N SER A 75 -6.36 -13.35 9.19
CA SER A 75 -6.80 -14.29 8.15
C SER A 75 -7.05 -13.63 6.79
N ARG A 76 -7.47 -12.36 6.78
CA ARG A 76 -7.78 -11.62 5.54
C ARG A 76 -6.61 -10.79 4.99
N ARG A 77 -5.61 -10.48 5.83
CA ARG A 77 -4.41 -9.72 5.46
C ARG A 77 -3.64 -10.47 4.39
N ARG A 78 -3.33 -9.79 3.29
CA ARG A 78 -2.47 -10.27 2.21
C ARG A 78 -1.33 -9.28 1.99
N LEU A 79 -0.14 -9.81 1.73
CA LEU A 79 1.03 -9.01 1.40
C LEU A 79 0.85 -8.39 0.01
N ILE A 80 1.08 -7.08 -0.07
CA ILE A 80 1.19 -6.35 -1.32
C ILE A 80 2.65 -6.37 -1.74
N THR A 81 2.89 -6.74 -3.00
CA THR A 81 4.22 -6.90 -3.60
C THR A 81 4.32 -6.07 -4.88
N ALA A 82 5.51 -5.96 -5.47
CA ALA A 82 5.71 -5.30 -6.77
C ALA A 82 4.73 -5.77 -7.86
N LYS A 83 4.32 -7.04 -7.83
CA LYS A 83 3.42 -7.66 -8.83
C LYS A 83 1.94 -7.52 -8.49
N SER A 84 1.61 -6.91 -7.35
CA SER A 84 0.23 -6.69 -6.93
C SER A 84 -0.43 -5.63 -7.79
N THR A 85 -1.75 -5.74 -7.92
CA THR A 85 -2.55 -4.76 -8.65
C THR A 85 -3.06 -3.67 -7.71
N PRO A 86 -3.43 -2.48 -8.22
CA PRO A 86 -4.09 -1.46 -7.42
C PRO A 86 -5.36 -1.97 -6.72
N ASP A 87 -6.11 -2.88 -7.35
CA ASP A 87 -7.31 -3.50 -6.76
C ASP A 87 -6.99 -4.38 -5.54
N ASP A 88 -5.83 -5.06 -5.53
CA ASP A 88 -5.36 -5.79 -4.35
C ASP A 88 -5.16 -4.84 -3.16
N VAL A 89 -4.58 -3.66 -3.42
CA VAL A 89 -4.36 -2.63 -2.39
C VAL A 89 -5.70 -2.11 -1.86
N LEU A 90 -6.66 -1.79 -2.75
CA LEU A 90 -7.99 -1.32 -2.36
C LEU A 90 -8.74 -2.34 -1.51
N ARG A 91 -8.67 -3.63 -1.87
CA ARG A 91 -9.26 -4.72 -1.08
C ARG A 91 -8.66 -4.79 0.32
N GLN A 92 -7.34 -4.62 0.45
CA GLN A 92 -6.67 -4.62 1.75
C GLN A 92 -6.99 -3.39 2.60
N GLU A 93 -7.11 -2.20 1.99
CA GLU A 93 -7.60 -1.01 2.70
C GLU A 93 -9.04 -1.13 3.19
N GLY A 94 -9.90 -1.79 2.42
CA GLY A 94 -11.28 -2.07 2.83
C GLY A 94 -11.36 -2.86 4.13
N ILE A 95 -10.46 -3.83 4.34
CA ILE A 95 -10.37 -4.60 5.59
C ILE A 95 -10.01 -3.70 6.77
N ILE A 96 -9.04 -2.80 6.60
CA ILE A 96 -8.64 -1.84 7.63
C ILE A 96 -9.80 -0.90 7.95
N SER A 97 -10.50 -0.41 6.92
CA SER A 97 -11.65 0.47 7.10
C SER A 97 -12.78 -0.20 7.88
N GLU A 98 -13.12 -1.46 7.56
CA GLU A 98 -14.12 -2.23 8.31
C GLU A 98 -13.72 -2.39 9.79
N ALA A 99 -12.44 -2.71 10.04
CA ALA A 99 -11.92 -2.84 11.39
C ALA A 99 -11.98 -1.52 12.18
N LEU A 100 -11.62 -0.40 11.54
CA LEU A 100 -11.71 0.92 12.16
C LEU A 100 -13.15 1.31 12.50
N SER A 101 -14.13 0.96 11.65
CA SER A 101 -15.54 1.16 11.98
C SER A 101 -15.98 0.36 13.22
N ARG A 102 -15.49 -0.88 13.37
CA ARG A 102 -15.75 -1.69 14.57
C ARG A 102 -15.07 -1.13 15.81
N ILE A 103 -13.82 -0.69 15.67
CA ILE A 103 -13.09 0.00 16.75
C ILE A 103 -13.83 1.24 17.20
N ALA A 104 -14.33 2.06 16.26
CA ALA A 104 -15.10 3.26 16.59
C ALA A 104 -16.34 2.93 17.43
N MET A 105 -17.07 1.85 17.11
CA MET A 105 -18.20 1.40 17.94
C MET A 105 -17.78 1.02 19.37
N VAL A 106 -16.65 0.32 19.52
CA VAL A 106 -16.10 -0.01 20.83
C VAL A 106 -15.68 1.26 21.58
N THR A 107 -15.04 2.22 20.92
CA THR A 107 -14.65 3.50 21.52
C THR A 107 -15.85 4.34 21.97
N GLU A 108 -17.01 4.24 21.31
CA GLU A 108 -18.24 4.87 21.79
C GLU A 108 -18.83 4.16 23.02
N GLN A 109 -18.66 2.84 23.14
CA GLN A 109 -19.07 2.08 24.33
C GLN A 109 -18.14 2.31 25.53
N TYR A 110 -16.86 2.59 25.27
CA TYR A 110 -15.81 2.79 26.26
C TYR A 110 -15.11 4.16 26.04
N PRO A 111 -15.74 5.29 26.41
CA PRO A 111 -15.22 6.63 26.15
C PRO A 111 -13.84 6.90 26.75
N GLU A 112 -13.46 6.19 27.82
CA GLU A 112 -12.15 6.27 28.45
C GLU A 112 -11.00 5.88 27.52
N LEU A 113 -11.26 5.13 26.44
CA LEU A 113 -10.30 4.88 25.37
C LEU A 113 -9.87 6.18 24.68
N LYS A 114 -10.77 7.16 24.56
CA LYS A 114 -10.47 8.46 23.93
C LYS A 114 -9.44 9.26 24.72
N GLU A 115 -9.35 9.01 26.03
CA GLU A 115 -8.38 9.64 26.94
C GLU A 115 -7.12 8.79 27.12
N ASN A 116 -7.09 7.54 26.63
CA ASN A 116 -5.94 6.65 26.78
C ASN A 116 -4.79 7.10 25.84
N PRO A 117 -3.62 7.50 26.38
CA PRO A 117 -2.53 8.01 25.54
C PRO A 117 -1.99 7.00 24.53
N THR A 118 -2.01 5.71 24.88
CA THR A 118 -1.57 4.63 23.98
C THR A 118 -2.56 4.42 22.84
N TYR A 119 -3.87 4.52 23.11
CA TYR A 119 -4.92 4.48 22.09
C TYR A 119 -4.75 5.65 21.10
N ILE A 120 -4.63 6.89 21.61
CA ILE A 120 -4.45 8.09 20.78
C ILE A 120 -3.23 7.93 19.87
N LYS A 121 -2.07 7.56 20.45
CA LYS A 121 -0.83 7.38 19.70
C LYS A 121 -0.92 6.32 18.61
N THR A 122 -1.58 5.18 18.88
CA THR A 122 -1.72 4.10 17.90
C THR A 122 -2.73 4.46 16.82
N MET A 123 -3.82 5.16 17.16
CA MET A 123 -4.77 5.70 16.19
C MET A 123 -4.12 6.73 15.25
N GLU A 124 -3.31 7.65 15.79
CA GLU A 124 -2.53 8.61 15.00
C GLU A 124 -1.56 7.90 14.04
N ALA A 125 -0.92 6.82 14.48
CA ALA A 125 -0.05 6.03 13.61
C ALA A 125 -0.83 5.40 12.45
N VAL A 126 -2.02 4.84 12.70
CA VAL A 126 -2.89 4.29 11.64
C VAL A 126 -3.26 5.37 10.61
N GLN A 127 -3.60 6.58 11.07
CA GLN A 127 -3.93 7.71 10.19
C GLN A 127 -2.70 8.22 9.42
N THR A 128 -1.54 8.24 10.06
CA THR A 128 -0.27 8.65 9.42
C THR A 128 0.05 7.73 8.25
N PHE A 129 -0.06 6.41 8.43
CA PHE A 129 0.16 5.46 7.34
C PHE A 129 -0.90 5.57 6.25
N GLU A 130 -2.15 5.88 6.57
CA GLU A 130 -3.16 6.19 5.53
C GLU A 130 -2.73 7.38 4.66
N ASN A 131 -2.26 8.46 5.30
CA ASN A 131 -1.80 9.65 4.58
C ASN A 131 -0.58 9.36 3.71
N MET A 132 0.37 8.56 4.20
CA MET A 132 1.51 8.10 3.40
C MET A 132 1.04 7.32 2.17
N ILE A 133 0.11 6.37 2.33
CA ILE A 133 -0.41 5.56 1.22
C ILE A 133 -1.10 6.45 0.19
N ARG A 134 -1.86 7.45 0.65
CA ARG A 134 -2.52 8.43 -0.21
C ARG A 134 -1.51 9.20 -1.05
N ILE A 135 -0.42 9.66 -0.44
CA ILE A 135 0.66 10.39 -1.13
C ILE A 135 1.39 9.47 -2.12
N SER A 136 1.66 8.21 -1.75
CA SER A 136 2.34 7.26 -2.63
C SER A 136 1.52 6.83 -3.86
N ARG A 137 0.25 7.22 -3.95
CA ARG A 137 -0.62 6.97 -5.12
C ARG A 137 -0.67 8.14 -6.10
N LEU A 138 -0.15 9.31 -5.72
CA LEU A 138 -0.10 10.52 -6.55
C LEU A 138 1.19 10.54 -7.37
#